data_AF-A0A5F2HUS3-F1
#
_entry.id   AF-A0A5F2HUS3-F1
#
_cell.length_a   1.000
_cell.length_b   1.000
_cell.length_c   1.000
_cell.angle_alpha   90.00
_cell.angle_beta   90.00
_cell.angle_gamma   90.00
#
_symmetry.space_group_name_H-M   'P 1'
#
loop_
_entity.id
_entity.type
_entity.pdbx_description
1 polymer ?
#
loop_
_entity_poly.entity_id
_entity_poly.type
_entity_poly.pdbx_seq_one_letter_code
_entity_poly.pdbx_strand_id
1 'polypeptide(L)'
;VGTDTLTGGAGSDTFYYGSAISDSPASAANDTITDFVHGVDKIDLSSIDAAAAPGDQAFLFGGQNGATVANSITWSESGGNTVSHVDVTGNTTADF
;
A
#
# COMPACT_ATOMS: atom_id res chain seq x y z
N VAL A 1 5.11 1.48 13.08
CA VAL A 1 3.79 1.31 13.74
C VAL A 1 3.23 2.66 14.10
N GLY A 2 2.46 3.23 13.18
CA GLY A 2 1.70 4.46 13.36
C GLY A 2 0.22 4.20 13.09
N THR A 3 -0.58 5.25 13.14
CA THR A 3 -1.89 5.32 12.49
C THR A 3 -1.94 6.74 12.00
N ASP A 4 -1.19 6.97 10.94
CA ASP A 4 -0.79 8.30 10.54
C ASP A 4 -1.79 8.86 9.54
N THR A 5 -2.12 10.14 9.70
CA THR A 5 -2.91 10.90 8.74
C THR A 5 -1.95 11.76 7.94
N LEU A 6 -1.83 11.46 6.65
CA LEU A 6 -0.87 12.08 5.75
C LEU A 6 -1.60 13.06 4.81
N THR A 7 -0.99 14.20 4.58
CA THR A 7 -1.50 15.26 3.70
C THR A 7 -0.31 15.80 2.90
N GLY A 8 -0.36 15.69 1.57
CA GLY A 8 0.69 16.16 0.66
C GLY A 8 0.58 17.66 0.41
N GLY A 9 -0.65 18.15 0.28
CA GLY A 9 -0.98 19.51 -0.10
C GLY A 9 -1.09 19.68 -1.61
N ALA A 10 -0.61 20.81 -2.11
CA ALA A 10 -0.58 21.07 -3.55
C ALA A 10 0.80 20.72 -4.09
N GLY A 11 0.84 19.95 -5.18
CA GLY A 11 2.11 19.57 -5.78
C GLY A 11 2.05 18.17 -6.37
N SER A 12 3.22 17.58 -6.59
CA SER A 12 3.39 16.16 -6.84
C SER A 12 4.11 15.59 -5.63
N ASP A 13 3.34 14.96 -4.77
CA ASP A 13 3.78 14.48 -3.48
C ASP A 13 4.08 12.97 -3.53
N THR A 14 5.01 12.52 -2.70
CA THR A 14 5.36 11.10 -2.58
C THR A 14 5.23 10.67 -1.13
N PHE A 15 4.29 9.75 -0.89
CA PHE A 15 4.08 9.11 0.40
C PHE A 15 4.95 7.85 0.45
N TYR A 16 6.11 7.99 1.10
CA TYR A 16 7.11 6.94 1.18
C TYR A 16 6.91 6.07 2.43
N TYR A 17 6.85 4.77 2.21
CA TYR A 17 6.86 3.77 3.29
C TYR A 17 8.19 3.03 3.27
N GLY A 18 8.81 2.93 4.45
CA GLY A 18 10.05 2.17 4.62
C GLY A 18 9.82 0.67 4.47
N SER A 19 10.83 -0.12 4.82
CA SER A 19 10.77 -1.59 4.69
C SER A 19 9.88 -2.29 5.74
N ALA A 20 9.32 -1.55 6.70
CA ALA A 20 8.53 -2.13 7.76
C ALA A 20 7.05 -2.18 7.35
N ILE A 21 6.55 -3.39 7.07
CA ILE A 21 5.11 -3.66 6.86
C ILE A 21 4.27 -3.10 8.02
N SER A 22 4.85 -3.08 9.22
CA SER A 22 4.21 -2.59 10.43
C SER A 22 4.08 -1.07 10.52
N ASP A 23 4.54 -0.31 9.53
CA ASP A 23 4.33 1.14 9.46
C ASP A 23 2.87 1.47 9.15
N SER A 24 2.23 0.75 8.24
CA SER A 24 0.79 0.80 7.97
C SER A 24 0.22 -0.62 7.79
N PRO A 25 0.04 -1.38 8.89
CA PRO A 25 -0.45 -2.76 8.80
C PRO A 25 -1.93 -2.80 8.39
N ALA A 26 -2.33 -3.85 7.66
CA ALA A 26 -3.72 -4.11 7.23
C ALA A 26 -4.69 -4.36 8.41
N SER A 27 -4.95 -3.32 9.18
CA SER A 27 -5.70 -3.32 10.44
C SER A 27 -6.23 -1.91 10.71
N ALA A 28 -6.84 -1.67 11.88
CA ALA A 28 -7.24 -0.33 12.30
C ALA A 28 -6.07 0.65 12.51
N ALA A 29 -4.83 0.17 12.45
CA ALA A 29 -3.63 1.00 12.53
C ALA A 29 -3.05 1.36 11.14
N ASN A 30 -3.81 1.18 10.06
CA ASN A 30 -3.37 1.58 8.73
C ASN A 30 -3.30 3.12 8.61
N ASP A 31 -2.38 3.60 7.79
CA ASP A 31 -2.25 5.02 7.51
C ASP A 31 -3.34 5.48 6.52
N THR A 32 -3.66 6.77 6.57
CA THR A 32 -4.65 7.40 5.70
C THR A 32 -4.06 8.63 5.03
N ILE A 33 -4.00 8.61 3.71
CA ILE A 33 -3.67 9.78 2.90
C ILE A 33 -4.97 10.54 2.57
N THR A 34 -5.02 11.82 2.94
CA THR A 34 -6.27 12.60 2.96
C THR A 34 -6.56 13.38 1.68
N ASP A 35 -5.54 13.66 0.86
CA ASP A 35 -5.62 14.55 -0.28
C ASP A 35 -4.91 14.01 -1.53
N PHE A 36 -4.77 12.68 -1.63
CA PHE A 36 -4.10 12.04 -2.76
C PHE A 36 -4.72 12.41 -4.10
N VAL A 37 -3.91 12.94 -5.01
CA VAL A 37 -4.30 13.32 -6.38
C VAL A 37 -3.81 12.26 -7.36
N HIS A 38 -4.75 11.46 -7.88
CA HIS A 38 -4.46 10.44 -8.88
C HIS A 38 -3.81 11.04 -10.15
N GLY A 39 -2.71 10.40 -10.58
CA GLY A 39 -1.92 10.83 -11.74
C GLY A 39 -0.89 11.92 -11.44
N VAL A 40 -0.83 12.41 -10.20
CA VAL A 40 0.11 13.45 -9.75
C VAL A 40 0.94 12.95 -8.57
N ASP A 41 0.28 12.47 -7.53
CA ASP A 41 0.94 11.94 -6.33
C ASP A 41 1.32 10.48 -6.50
N LYS A 42 2.24 10.02 -5.65
CA LYS A 42 2.74 8.64 -5.64
C LYS A 42 2.75 8.05 -4.23
N ILE A 43 2.47 6.76 -4.17
CA ILE A 43 2.77 5.93 -3.01
C ILE A 43 4.03 5.15 -3.37
N ASP A 44 5.08 5.31 -2.57
CA ASP A 44 6.36 4.63 -2.78
C ASP A 44 6.51 3.49 -1.77
N LEU A 45 6.43 2.26 -2.30
CA LEU A 45 6.62 1.00 -1.58
C LEU A 45 7.92 0.29 -2.00
N SER A 46 8.85 0.99 -2.66
CA SER A 46 10.06 0.39 -3.25
C SER A 46 11.01 -0.24 -2.23
N SER A 47 10.84 0.07 -0.94
CA SER A 47 11.62 -0.54 0.14
C SER A 47 10.97 -1.80 0.73
N ILE A 48 9.81 -2.20 0.23
CA ILE A 48 9.07 -3.39 0.66
C ILE A 48 9.22 -4.47 -0.40
N ASP A 49 9.74 -5.63 0.03
CA ASP A 49 9.87 -6.81 -0.82
C ASP A 49 8.52 -7.56 -0.90
N ALA A 50 8.10 -7.95 -2.10
CA ALA A 50 6.84 -8.65 -2.31
C ALA A 50 6.84 -10.10 -1.80
N ALA A 51 8.02 -10.69 -1.53
CA ALA A 51 8.13 -12.04 -1.01
C ALA A 51 9.38 -12.22 -0.13
N ALA A 52 9.36 -13.22 0.75
CA ALA A 52 10.54 -13.62 1.52
C ALA A 52 11.43 -14.58 0.72
N ALA A 53 12.07 -14.09 -0.35
CA ALA A 53 13.04 -14.86 -1.12
C ALA A 53 14.33 -14.05 -1.41
N PRO A 54 15.42 -14.69 -1.90
CA PRO A 54 16.64 -13.97 -2.21
C PRO A 54 16.46 -12.97 -3.37
N GLY A 55 16.81 -11.71 -3.13
CA GLY A 55 16.75 -10.64 -4.14
C GLY A 55 15.87 -9.49 -3.69
N ASP A 56 15.36 -8.74 -4.65
CA ASP A 56 14.31 -7.71 -4.48
C ASP A 56 13.14 -8.13 -5.37
N GLN A 57 12.03 -8.61 -4.77
CA GLN A 57 10.89 -9.10 -5.52
C GLN A 57 9.89 -7.97 -5.72
N ALA A 58 9.66 -7.66 -7.00
CA ALA A 58 8.63 -6.72 -7.39
C ALA A 58 7.23 -7.29 -7.13
N PHE A 59 6.34 -6.43 -6.64
CA PHE A 59 4.92 -6.74 -6.55
C PHE A 59 4.31 -6.98 -7.94
N LEU A 60 3.41 -7.96 -8.01
CA LEU A 60 2.48 -8.05 -9.13
C LEU A 60 1.42 -6.95 -9.01
N PHE A 61 0.95 -6.44 -10.15
CA PHE A 61 -0.17 -5.50 -10.15
C PHE A 61 -1.49 -6.25 -10.35
N GLY A 62 -2.28 -6.35 -9.29
CA GLY A 62 -3.59 -7.00 -9.31
C GLY A 62 -4.75 -6.08 -9.71
N GLY A 63 -4.52 -4.77 -9.81
CA GLY A 63 -5.50 -3.78 -10.26
C GLY A 63 -6.68 -3.60 -9.31
N GLN A 64 -7.81 -3.12 -9.85
CA GLN A 64 -9.05 -2.97 -9.08
C GLN A 64 -9.64 -4.34 -8.76
N ASN A 65 -9.49 -4.77 -7.52
CA ASN A 65 -9.95 -6.07 -7.06
C ASN A 65 -10.25 -6.00 -5.56
N GLY A 66 -11.45 -6.43 -5.16
CA GLY A 66 -11.84 -6.51 -3.75
C GLY A 66 -11.16 -7.64 -2.98
N ALA A 67 -10.55 -8.61 -3.68
CA ALA A 67 -9.74 -9.64 -3.07
C ALA A 67 -8.24 -9.29 -3.15
N THR A 68 -7.50 -9.67 -2.12
CA THR A 68 -6.04 -9.65 -2.15
C THR A 68 -5.51 -10.81 -2.98
N VAL A 69 -4.47 -10.56 -3.78
CA VAL A 69 -3.79 -11.56 -4.60
C VAL A 69 -2.38 -11.76 -4.06
N ALA A 70 -1.90 -13.01 -4.07
CA ALA A 70 -0.59 -13.39 -3.55
C ALA A 70 0.54 -12.52 -4.14
N ASN A 71 1.40 -11.97 -3.28
CA ASN A 71 2.57 -11.16 -3.67
C ASN A 71 2.23 -9.99 -4.61
N SER A 72 1.06 -9.38 -4.40
CA SER A 72 0.49 -8.37 -5.29
C SER A 72 0.07 -7.10 -4.55
N ILE A 73 -0.10 -6.03 -5.31
CA ILE A 73 -0.86 -4.85 -4.91
C ILE A 73 -2.21 -4.89 -5.64
N THR A 74 -3.31 -4.94 -4.89
CA THR A 74 -4.68 -4.72 -5.38
C THR A 74 -5.28 -3.50 -4.72
N TRP A 75 -6.34 -2.95 -5.31
CA TRP A 75 -7.08 -1.85 -4.68
C TRP A 75 -8.59 -2.01 -4.84
N SER A 76 -9.34 -1.45 -3.91
CA SER A 76 -10.80 -1.40 -3.97
C SER A 76 -11.31 -0.03 -3.53
N GLU A 77 -12.56 0.27 -3.86
CA GLU A 77 -13.24 1.48 -3.39
C GLU A 77 -14.32 1.10 -2.38
N SER A 78 -14.31 1.77 -1.23
CA SER A 78 -15.29 1.55 -0.16
C SER A 78 -15.56 2.85 0.57
N GLY A 79 -16.83 3.23 0.71
CA GLY A 79 -17.22 4.42 1.46
C GLY A 79 -16.70 5.75 0.90
N GLY A 80 -16.28 5.79 -0.37
CA GLY A 80 -15.62 6.96 -0.99
C GLY A 80 -14.10 6.98 -0.84
N ASN A 81 -13.52 5.97 -0.19
CA ASN A 81 -12.07 5.82 -0.03
C ASN A 81 -11.54 4.77 -1.01
N THR A 82 -10.34 5.00 -1.54
CA THR A 82 -9.54 3.94 -2.16
C THR A 82 -8.74 3.22 -1.07
N VAL A 83 -8.85 1.90 -1.03
CA VAL A 83 -8.11 1.04 -0.10
C VAL A 83 -7.11 0.22 -0.92
N SER A 84 -5.83 0.42 -0.65
CA SER A 84 -4.76 -0.41 -1.20
C SER A 84 -4.59 -1.65 -0.32
N HIS A 85 -4.37 -2.80 -0.95
CA HIS A 85 -4.12 -4.08 -0.28
C HIS A 85 -2.79 -4.60 -0.81
N VAL A 86 -1.85 -4.86 0.08
CA VAL A 86 -0.50 -5.32 -0.25
C VAL A 86 -0.25 -6.62 0.49
N ASP A 87 0.06 -7.69 -0.25
CA ASP A 87 0.41 -9.00 0.31
C ASP A 87 1.89 -9.27 0.07
N VAL A 88 2.65 -9.46 1.15
CA VAL A 88 4.09 -9.78 1.09
C VAL A 88 4.38 -11.23 1.47
N THR A 89 3.40 -11.93 2.02
CA THR A 89 3.53 -13.32 2.49
C THR A 89 3.01 -14.34 1.47
N GLY A 90 2.27 -13.90 0.46
CA GLY A 90 1.68 -14.74 -0.58
C GLY A 90 0.48 -15.55 -0.10
N ASN A 91 -0.13 -15.16 1.02
CA ASN A 91 -1.20 -15.91 1.66
C ASN A 91 -2.61 -15.46 1.22
N THR A 92 -2.71 -14.52 0.27
CA THR A 92 -3.97 -13.92 -0.22
C THR A 92 -4.74 -13.12 0.84
N THR A 93 -4.03 -12.65 1.85
CA THR A 93 -4.51 -11.70 2.87
C THR A 93 -3.63 -10.46 2.79
N ALA A 94 -4.21 -9.27 2.95
CA ALA A 94 -3.43 -8.05 3.01
C ALA A 94 -2.57 -8.06 4.28
N ASP A 95 -1.28 -7.79 4.12
CA ASP A 95 -0.34 -7.60 5.22
C ASP A 95 -0.14 -6.10 5.51
N PHE A 96 -0.31 -5.27 4.48
CA PHE A 96 -0.26 -3.80 4.49
C PHE A 96 -1.46 -3.22 3.72
#